data_AF-A0A1V5XIX2-F1
#
_entry.id   AF-A0A1V5XIX2-F1
#
_cell.length_a   1.000
_cell.length_b   1.000
_cell.length_c   1.000
_cell.angle_alpha   90.00
_cell.angle_beta   90.00
_cell.angle_gamma   90.00
#
_symmetry.space_group_name_H-M   'P 1'
#
loop_
_entity.id
_entity.type
_entity.pdbx_description
1 polymer ?
#
loop_
_entity_poly.entity_id
_entity_poly.type
_entity_poly.pdbx_seq_one_letter_code
_entity_poly.pdbx_strand_id
1 'polypeptide(L)' 'MKDKKYCPYNIHIEQVNQNRYEYDESGHNTFHEHKLLEMQAPSPCKGSECAAWHRGRCRRTS' A
#
# COMPACT_ATOMS: atom_id res chain seq x y z
N MET A 1 -16.00 -12.39 17.44
CA MET A 1 -15.20 -11.32 16.80
C MET A 1 -16.05 -10.71 15.70
N LYS A 2 -16.29 -9.38 15.70
CA LYS A 2 -17.04 -8.72 14.61
C LYS A 2 -16.23 -8.85 13.33
N ASP A 3 -16.81 -9.38 12.26
CA ASP A 3 -16.18 -9.46 10.95
C ASP A 3 -15.67 -8.07 10.53
N LYS A 4 -14.35 -7.98 10.30
CA LYS A 4 -13.71 -6.75 9.83
C LYS A 4 -14.19 -6.50 8.39
N LYS A 5 -14.95 -5.42 8.19
CA LYS A 5 -15.45 -5.03 6.86
C LYS A 5 -14.37 -4.22 6.15
N TYR A 6 -14.16 -4.49 4.87
CA TYR A 6 -13.18 -3.79 4.02
C TYR A 6 -13.87 -3.10 2.85
N CYS A 7 -13.25 -2.05 2.34
CA CYS A 7 -13.62 -1.36 1.13
C CYS A 7 -12.95 -2.01 -0.08
N PRO A 8 -13.70 -2.51 -1.08
CA PRO A 8 -13.11 -3.15 -2.25
C PRO A 8 -12.35 -2.16 -3.16
N TYR A 9 -12.74 -0.88 -3.15
CA TYR A 9 -12.17 0.14 -4.04
C TYR A 9 -11.24 1.14 -3.36
N ASN A 10 -11.20 1.15 -2.03
CA ASN A 10 -10.24 1.97 -1.30
C ASN A 10 -9.09 1.04 -0.93
N ILE A 11 -7.94 1.22 -1.56
CA ILE A 11 -6.72 0.50 -1.23
C ILE A 11 -5.88 1.38 -0.30
N HIS A 12 -5.35 0.75 0.75
CA HIS A 12 -4.27 1.31 1.53
C HIS A 12 -2.98 0.91 0.84
N ILE A 13 -2.19 1.91 0.46
CA ILE A 13 -0.93 1.71 -0.25
C ILE A 13 0.18 2.07 0.71
N GLU A 14 1.09 1.13 0.97
CA GLU A 14 2.33 1.36 1.68
C GLU A 14 3.48 1.24 0.70
N GLN A 15 4.32 2.28 0.65
CA GLN A 15 5.48 2.33 -0.22
C GLN A 15 6.75 2.41 0.62
N VAL A 16 7.71 1.55 0.32
CA VAL A 16 9.04 1.57 0.93
C VAL A 16 10.08 1.74 -0.16
N ASN A 17 10.87 2.79 -0.06
CA ASN A 17 12.02 3.02 -0.92
C ASN A 17 13.23 2.31 -0.34
N GLN A 18 13.82 1.39 -1.11
CA GLN A 18 15.07 0.72 -0.77
C GLN A 18 16.15 1.18 -1.75
N ASN A 19 17.27 1.65 -1.21
CA ASN A 19 18.43 2.04 -2.00
C ASN A 19 19.61 1.16 -1.61
N ARG A 20 20.31 0.62 -2.60
CA ARG A 20 21.59 -0.07 -2.43
C ARG A 20 22.67 0.72 -3.15
N TYR A 21 23.75 1.01 -2.43
CA TYR A 21 24.92 1.70 -2.97
C TYR A 21 26.14 0.82 -2.75
N GLU A 22 26.99 0.73 -3.76
CA GLU A 22 28.30 0.07 -3.66
C GLU A 22 29.36 1.10 -4.06
N TYR A 23 30.53 1.01 -3.43
CA TYR A 23 31.62 1.96 -3.58
C TYR A 23 32.92 1.19 -3.82
N ASP A 24 33.82 1.76 -4.63
CA ASP A 24 35.17 1.23 -4.79
C ASP A 24 36.07 1.59 -3.59
N GLU A 25 37.33 1.10 -3.62
CA GLU A 25 38.33 1.38 -2.60
C GLU A 25 38.70 2.87 -2.47
N SER A 26 38.44 3.66 -3.52
CA SER A 26 38.66 5.11 -3.53
C SER A 26 37.42 5.89 -3.04
N GLY A 27 36.35 5.20 -2.67
CA GLY A 27 35.10 5.80 -2.21
C GLY A 27 34.20 6.32 -3.32
N HIS A 28 34.48 6.03 -4.59
CA HIS A 28 33.58 6.38 -5.68
C HIS A 28 32.43 5.39 -5.76
N ASN A 29 31.22 5.91 -5.96
CA ASN A 29 30.06 5.07 -6.19
C ASN A 29 30.22 4.32 -7.52
N THR A 30 30.19 2.99 -7.47
CA THR A 30 30.27 2.13 -8.64
C THR A 30 28.93 1.50 -9.01
N PHE A 31 27.97 1.52 -8.07
CA PHE A 31 26.65 0.98 -8.26
C PHE A 31 25.62 1.71 -7.40
N HIS A 32 24.46 1.98 -8.00
CA HIS A 32 23.26 2.43 -7.31
C HIS A 32 22.05 1.66 -7.85
N GLU A 33 21.34 0.99 -6.94
CA GLU A 33 20.04 0.37 -7.21
C GLU A 33 18.97 1.05 -6.35
N HIS A 34 17.88 1.44 -7.01
CA HIS A 34 16.67 1.91 -6.36
C HIS A 34 15.54 0.93 -6.60
N LYS A 35 14.90 0.48 -5.51
CA LYS A 35 13.75 -0.41 -5.55
C LYS A 35 12.61 0.22 -4.77
N LEU A 36 11.48 0.44 -5.44
CA LEU A 36 10.22 0.80 -4.81
C LEU A 36 9.45 -0.48 -4.50
N LEU A 37 9.28 -0.79 -3.21
CA LEU A 37 8.39 -1.85 -2.76
C LEU A 37 7.03 -1.24 -2.45
N GLU A 38 6.02 -1.60 -3.23
CA GLU A 38 4.64 -1.18 -3.01
C GLU A 38 3.79 -2.36 -2.51
N MET A 39 3.12 -2.16 -1.38
CA MET A 39 2.16 -3.11 -0.82
C MET A 39 0.78 -2.49 -0.87
N GLN A 40 -0.16 -3.18 -1.52
CA GLN A 40 -1.56 -2.76 -1.60
C GLN A 40 -2.43 -3.70 -0.76
N ALA A 41 -3.18 -3.13 0.18
CA ALA A 41 -4.12 -3.87 1.02
C ALA A 41 -5.52 -3.25 0.94
N PRO A 42 -6.61 -4.03 1.04
CA PRO A 42 -7.94 -3.48 1.17
C PRO A 42 -8.04 -2.59 2.42
N SER A 43 -8.51 -1.35 2.24
CA SER A 43 -8.70 -0.45 3.37
C SER A 43 -9.85 -0.94 4.27
N PRO A 44 -9.76 -0.76 5.59
CA PRO A 44 -10.91 -0.93 6.48
C PRO A 44 -12.11 -0.08 6.01
N CYS A 45 -13.32 -0.58 6.25
CA CYS A 45 -14.55 0.14 5.93
C CYS A 45 -14.64 1.46 6.71
N LYS A 46 -14.50 2.60 6.03
CA LYS A 46 -14.60 3.95 6.60
C LYS A 46 -16.00 4.58 6.46
N GLY A 47 -17.05 3.77 6.46
CA GLY A 47 -18.41 4.31 6.32
C GLY A 47 -18.62 4.98 4.96
N SER A 48 -19.21 6.17 4.95
CA SER A 48 -19.51 6.96 3.75
C SER A 48 -18.31 7.31 2.87
N GLU A 49 -17.08 7.26 3.40
CA GLU A 49 -15.85 7.48 2.62
C GLU A 49 -15.47 6.29 1.73
N CYS A 50 -16.11 5.14 1.95
CA CYS A 50 -15.95 3.97 1.10
C CYS A 50 -16.75 4.17 -0.18
N ALA A 51 -16.12 4.09 -1.35
CA ALA A 51 -16.85 4.16 -2.62
C ALA A 51 -17.94 3.06 -2.75
N ALA A 52 -17.77 1.95 -2.03
CA ALA A 52 -18.75 0.86 -1.97
C ALA A 52 -19.74 0.96 -0.78
N TRP A 53 -19.84 2.12 -0.12
CA TRP A 53 -20.80 2.37 0.93
C TRP A 53 -22.20 2.52 0.36
N HIS A 54 -23.10 1.62 0.72
CA HIS A 54 -24.48 1.68 0.25
C HIS A 54 -25.46 1.20 1.32
N ARG A 55 -26.49 2.01 1.60
CA ARG A 55 -27.49 1.77 2.67
C ARG A 55 -26.87 1.49 4.04
N GLY A 56 -25.88 2.30 4.45
CA GLY A 56 -25.28 2.20 5.78
C GLY A 56 -24.33 1.00 5.97
N ARG A 57 -23.85 0.38 4.89
CA ARG A 57 -22.95 -0.78 4.93
C ARG A 57 -21.95 -0.72 3.79
N CYS A 58 -20.70 -1.14 4.04
CA CYS A 58 -19.78 -1.49 2.97
C CYS A 58 -20.28 -2.77 2.29
N ARG A 59 -20.61 -2.68 1.00
CA ARG A 59 -20.91 -3.85 0.18
C ARG A 59 -19.65 -4.17 -0.59
N ARG A 60 -19.11 -5.38 -0.41
CA ARG A 60 -18.06 -5.86 -1.31
C ARG A 60 -18.72 -6.06 -2.67
N THR A 61 -18.43 -5.20 -3.63
CA THR A 61 -18.78 -5.42 -5.03
C THR A 61 -17.82 -6.50 -5.52
N SER A 62 -18.39 -7.67 -5.81
CA SER A 62 -17.70 -8.74 -6.52
C SER A 62 -17.50 -8.35 -7.98
#